data_AF-A0A1Z9MZW5-F1
#
_entry.id   AF-A0A1Z9MZW5-F1
#
_cell.length_a   1.000
_cell.length_b   1.000
_cell.length_c   1.000
_cell.angle_alpha   90.00
_cell.angle_beta   90.00
_cell.angle_gamma   90.00
#
_symmetry.space_group_name_H-M   'P 1'
#
loop_
_entity.id
_entity.type
_entity.pdbx_description
1 polymer ?
#
loop_
_entity_poly.entity_id
_entity_poly.type
_entity_poly.pdbx_seq_one_letter_code
_entity_poly.pdbx_strand_id
1 'polypeptide(L)' 'LFFYIKNAHASVIPGIKEYVKEFTSAKAIGKDGYLVSKGLIPLSEDLRASFEEDGKKFTKFDAKVLKK' A
#
# COMPACT_ATOMS: atom_id res chain seq x y z
N LEU A 1 -2.60 6.70 -5.85
CA LEU A 1 -2.25 5.54 -6.71
C LEU A 1 -2.89 4.31 -6.09
N PHE A 2 -3.50 3.43 -6.88
CA PHE A 2 -4.06 2.17 -6.39
C PHE A 2 -3.35 0.98 -7.03
N PHE A 3 -2.94 0.02 -6.21
CA PHE A 3 -2.45 -1.27 -6.65
C PHE A 3 -3.54 -2.32 -6.43
N TYR A 4 -3.89 -3.06 -7.48
CA TYR A 4 -4.87 -4.14 -7.40
C TYR A 4 -4.16 -5.48 -7.40
N ILE A 5 -4.20 -6.17 -6.27
CA ILE A 5 -3.52 -7.45 -6.09
C ILE A 5 -4.55 -8.46 -5.58
N LYS A 6 -4.62 -9.61 -6.26
CA LYS A 6 -5.43 -10.73 -5.81
C LYS A 6 -4.64 -11.50 -4.75
N ASN A 7 -5.23 -11.72 -3.58
CA ASN A 7 -4.58 -12.52 -2.52
C ASN A 7 -4.22 -13.94 -2.99
N ALA A 8 -5.01 -14.52 -3.90
CA ALA A 8 -4.67 -15.79 -4.53
C ALA A 8 -3.33 -15.74 -5.30
N HIS A 9 -3.00 -14.60 -5.91
CA HIS A 9 -1.73 -14.41 -6.64
C HIS A 9 -0.57 -14.12 -5.70
N ALA A 10 -0.82 -13.43 -4.57
CA ALA A 10 0.22 -13.16 -3.57
C ALA A 10 0.82 -14.44 -2.97
N SER A 11 0.10 -15.56 -2.99
CA SER A 11 0.58 -16.85 -2.47
C SER A 11 1.36 -17.69 -3.50
N VAL A 12 1.15 -17.47 -4.80
CA VAL A 12 1.72 -18.31 -5.87
C VAL A 12 2.77 -17.60 -6.71
N ILE A 13 2.71 -16.26 -6.80
CA ILE A 13 3.67 -15.46 -7.54
C ILE A 13 4.75 -14.98 -6.57
N PRO A 14 6.01 -15.42 -6.73
CA PRO A 14 7.13 -14.94 -5.94
C PRO A 14 7.28 -13.42 -6.10
N GLY A 15 7.56 -12.70 -5.00
CA GLY A 15 7.86 -11.27 -5.05
C GLY A 15 6.65 -10.34 -4.85
N ILE A 16 5.41 -10.83 -4.96
CA ILE A 16 4.23 -9.97 -4.76
C ILE A 16 4.13 -9.51 -3.30
N LYS A 17 4.45 -10.38 -2.34
CA LYS A 17 4.38 -10.00 -0.93
C LYS A 17 5.42 -8.94 -0.59
N GLU A 18 6.60 -9.07 -1.16
CA GLU A 18 7.72 -8.15 -1.03
C GLU A 18 7.38 -6.80 -1.68
N TYR A 19 6.79 -6.84 -2.88
CA TYR A 19 6.33 -5.65 -3.60
C TYR A 19 5.31 -4.85 -2.79
N VAL A 20 4.29 -5.52 -2.23
CA VAL A 20 3.28 -4.84 -1.39
C VAL A 20 3.95 -4.21 -0.19
N LYS A 21 4.75 -4.97 0.56
CA LYS A 21 5.42 -4.48 1.77
C LYS A 21 6.31 -3.28 1.49
N GLU A 22 7.05 -3.29 0.38
CA GLU A 22 7.93 -2.19 -0.01
C GLU A 22 7.12 -0.93 -0.36
N PHE A 23 6.10 -1.07 -1.21
CA PHE A 23 5.29 0.07 -1.64
C PHE A 23 4.33 0.59 -0.57
N THR A 24 4.00 -0.18 0.45
CA THR A 24 3.24 0.30 1.63
C THR A 24 4.14 0.74 2.78
N SER A 25 5.46 0.67 2.63
CA SER A 25 6.39 1.06 3.71
C SER A 25 6.42 2.56 3.92
N ALA A 26 6.78 2.98 5.15
CA ALA A 26 6.99 4.39 5.45
C ALA A 26 8.06 5.05 4.56
N LYS A 27 9.04 4.27 4.06
CA LYS A 27 10.08 4.74 3.12
C LYS A 27 9.52 5.07 1.74
N ALA A 28 8.44 4.40 1.34
CA ALA A 28 7.77 4.61 0.06
C ALA A 28 6.69 5.70 0.16
N ILE A 29 5.62 5.43 0.93
CA ILE A 29 4.41 6.27 0.99
C ILE A 29 4.47 7.35 2.06
N GLY A 30 5.57 7.46 2.81
CA GLY A 30 5.70 8.46 3.85
C GLY A 30 5.81 9.90 3.36
N LYS A 31 5.68 10.85 4.29
CA LYS A 31 5.76 12.30 4.01
C LYS A 31 7.09 12.65 3.32
N ASP A 32 8.17 12.00 3.72
CA ASP A 32 9.51 12.11 3.12
C ASP A 32 9.89 10.87 2.30
N GLY A 33 8.89 10.08 1.88
CA GLY A 33 9.11 8.84 1.15
C GLY A 33 9.55 9.08 -0.30
N TYR A 34 10.21 8.09 -0.90
CA TYR A 34 10.74 8.22 -2.27
C TYR A 34 9.64 8.39 -3.34
N LEU A 35 8.38 8.05 -3.03
CA LEU A 35 7.26 8.29 -3.93
C LEU A 35 6.93 9.79 -4.04
N VAL A 36 7.16 10.55 -2.98
CA VAL A 36 6.97 12.01 -2.96
C VAL A 36 7.98 12.68 -3.88
N SER A 37 9.25 12.26 -3.83
CA SER A 37 10.29 12.72 -4.76
C SER A 37 9.98 12.39 -6.22
N LYS A 38 9.15 11.36 -6.48
CA LYS A 38 8.67 10.99 -7.82
C LYS A 38 7.37 11.70 -8.22
N GLY A 39 6.92 12.69 -7.46
CA GLY A 39 5.75 13.52 -7.77
C GLY A 39 4.41 12.96 -7.27
N LEU A 40 4.42 11.93 -6.41
CA LEU A 40 3.19 11.43 -5.80
C LEU A 40 2.85 12.21 -4.53
N ILE A 41 1.57 12.50 -4.35
CA ILE A 41 1.08 13.18 -3.15
C ILE A 41 0.84 12.12 -2.07
N PRO A 42 1.42 12.26 -0.86
CA PRO A 42 1.18 11.32 0.23
C PRO A 42 -0.27 11.44 0.73
N LEU A 43 -0.81 10.31 1.18
CA LEU A 43 -2.11 10.28 1.85
C LEU A 43 -2.03 10.93 3.24
N SER A 44 -3.17 11.21 3.86
CA SER A 44 -3.22 11.62 5.26
C SER A 44 -2.62 10.53 6.16
N GLU A 45 -2.17 10.93 7.35
CA GLU A 45 -1.45 10.05 8.26
C GLU A 45 -2.28 8.83 8.67
N ASP A 46 -3.57 9.02 8.97
CA ASP A 46 -4.48 7.95 9.37
C ASP A 46 -4.66 6.90 8.27
N LEU A 47 -4.92 7.36 7.04
CA LEU A 47 -5.08 6.48 5.88
C LEU A 47 -3.76 5.75 5.58
N ARG A 48 -2.63 6.45 5.63
CA ARG A 48 -1.31 5.87 5.40
C ARG A 48 -0.99 4.76 6.41
N ALA A 49 -1.25 5.00 7.69
CA ALA A 49 -1.02 4.00 8.75
C ALA A 49 -1.89 2.75 8.54
N SER A 50 -3.16 2.92 8.15
CA SER A 50 -4.04 1.80 7.79
C SER A 50 -3.47 0.98 6.64
N PHE A 51 -3.04 1.63 5.55
CA PHE A 51 -2.51 0.93 4.38
C PHE A 51 -1.15 0.27 4.63
N GLU A 52 -0.32 0.83 5.51
CA GLU A 52 0.92 0.19 5.94
C GLU A 52 0.64 -1.12 6.69
N GLU A 53 -0.33 -1.12 7.60
CA GLU A 53 -0.77 -2.31 8.34
C GLU A 53 -1.43 -3.34 7.43
N ASP A 54 -2.28 -2.90 6.51
CA ASP A 54 -2.96 -3.78 5.55
C ASP A 54 -1.97 -4.43 4.58
N GLY A 55 -0.93 -3.71 4.15
CA GLY A 55 0.14 -4.26 3.31
C GLY A 55 0.97 -5.33 4.01
N LYS A 56 1.12 -5.24 5.34
CA LYS A 56 1.81 -6.28 6.15
C LYS A 56 0.92 -7.52 6.33
N LYS A 57 -0.39 -7.31 6.53
CA LYS A 57 -1.36 -8.38 6.86
C LYS A 57 -2.03 -9.00 5.62
N PHE A 58 -1.90 -8.37 4.45
CA PHE A 58 -2.63 -8.73 3.23
C PHE A 58 -4.15 -8.77 3.44
N THR A 59 -4.65 -7.80 4.23
CA THR A 59 -6.07 -7.68 4.54
C THR A 59 -6.87 -7.49 3.25
N LYS A 60 -8.09 -8.06 3.18
CA LYS A 60 -8.99 -7.80 2.06
C LYS A 60 -9.41 -6.33 2.08
N PHE A 61 -9.24 -5.65 0.95
CA PHE A 61 -9.60 -4.26 0.81
C PHE A 61 -11.13 -4.06 0.89
N ASP A 62 -11.59 -3.12 1.73
CA ASP A 62 -12.98 -2.68 1.77
C ASP A 62 -13.19 -1.47 0.84
N ALA A 63 -14.00 -1.65 -0.19
CA ALA A 63 -14.31 -0.60 -1.16
C ALA A 63 -15.04 0.61 -0.57
N LYS A 64 -15.63 0.49 0.63
CA LYS A 64 -16.24 1.63 1.34
C LYS A 64 -15.22 2.72 1.67
N VAL A 65 -13.95 2.37 1.83
CA VAL A 65 -12.85 3.31 2.11
C VAL A 65 -12.63 4.30 0.95
N LEU A 66 -13.10 3.99 -0.26
CA LEU A 66 -13.01 4.87 -1.42
C LEU A 66 -14.14 5.89 -1.51
N LYS A 67 -15.23 5.69 -0.75
CA LYS A 67 -16.36 6.62 -0.76
C LYS A 67 -16.05 7.75 0.21
N LYS A 68 -15.78 8.93 -0.37
CA LYS A 68 -15.81 10.21 0.35
C LYS A 68 -17.21 10.53 0.83
#